data_AF-A0A7C0VW12-F1
#
_entry.id   AF-A0A7C0VW12-F1
#
_cell.length_a   1.000
_cell.length_b   1.000
_cell.length_c   1.000
_cell.angle_alpha   90.00
_cell.angle_beta   90.00
_cell.angle_gamma   90.00
#
_symmetry.space_group_name_H-M   'P 1'
#
loop_
_entity.id
_entity.type
_entity.pdbx_description
1 polymer ?
#
loop_
_entity_poly.entity_id
_entity_poly.type
_entity_poly.pdbx_seq_one_letter_code
_entity_poly.pdbx_strand_id
1 'polypeptide(L)'
;MCMESVKRQREVKKLSKKVDLLLVVGGLNSSNTKRLHEIGKMYTTAYHIETERDIRPEWFRGVKVVGIVSGTSTPMRIIEKVKKRCLELQ
;
A
#
# COMPACT_ATOMS: atom_id res chain seq x y z
N MET A 1 5.59 21.33 5.51
CA MET A 1 4.97 19.98 5.59
C MET A 1 3.46 20.15 5.56
N CYS A 2 2.76 19.59 4.57
CA CYS A 2 1.30 19.73 4.44
C CYS A 2 0.56 18.83 5.44
N MET A 3 -0.52 19.36 6.04
CA MET A 3 -1.38 18.62 6.98
C MET A 3 -1.97 17.33 6.38
N GLU A 4 -2.15 17.27 5.06
CA GLU A 4 -2.64 16.08 4.35
C GLU A 4 -1.71 14.87 4.47
N SER A 5 -0.39 15.08 4.44
CA SER A 5 0.59 14.00 4.61
C SER A 5 0.50 13.42 6.03
N VAL A 6 0.25 14.25 7.05
CA VAL A 6 0.11 13.79 8.44
C VAL A 6 -1.16 12.97 8.62
N LYS A 7 -2.27 13.37 7.97
CA LYS A 7 -3.53 12.62 8.00
C LYS A 7 -3.35 11.23 7.40
N ARG A 8 -2.75 11.14 6.20
CA ARG A 8 -2.47 9.85 5.54
C ARG A 8 -1.57 8.94 6.36
N GLN A 9 -0.52 9.48 6.98
CA GLN A 9 0.36 8.71 7.87
C GLN A 9 -0.42 8.09 9.05
N ARG A 10 -1.34 8.83 9.66
CA ARG A 10 -2.21 8.30 10.73
C ARG A 10 -3.17 7.24 10.21
N GLU A 11 -3.75 7.43 9.02
CA GLU A 11 -4.65 6.44 8.43
C GLU A 11 -3.92 5.16 8.06
N VAL A 12 -2.73 5.25 7.44
CA VAL A 12 -1.88 4.09 7.16
C VAL A 12 -1.56 3.34 8.44
N LYS A 13 -1.17 4.04 9.51
CA LYS A 13 -0.90 3.42 10.82
C LYS A 13 -2.12 2.71 11.42
N LYS A 14 -3.34 3.23 11.21
CA LYS A 14 -4.57 2.58 11.67
C LYS A 14 -4.91 1.36 10.81
N LEU A 15 -4.75 1.48 9.50
CA LEU A 15 -5.01 0.41 8.54
C LEU A 15 -4.02 -0.74 8.72
N SER A 16 -2.73 -0.44 8.85
CA SER A 16 -1.66 -1.43 9.04
C SER A 16 -1.87 -2.31 10.26
N LYS A 17 -2.59 -1.84 11.28
CA LYS A 17 -2.93 -2.64 12.47
C LYS A 17 -4.14 -3.56 12.29
N LYS A 18 -4.86 -3.45 11.17
CA LYS A 18 -6.11 -4.18 10.88
C LYS A 18 -5.97 -5.10 9.66
N VAL A 19 -4.83 -5.10 8.99
CA VAL A 19 -4.58 -5.87 7.77
C VAL A 19 -3.33 -6.73 7.93
N ASP A 20 -3.34 -7.91 7.32
CA ASP A 20 -2.21 -8.84 7.34
C ASP A 20 -1.11 -8.43 6.34
N LEU A 21 -1.53 -7.73 5.27
CA LEU A 21 -0.65 -7.25 4.21
C LEU A 21 -1.03 -5.81 3.83
N LEU A 22 -0.03 -4.95 3.69
CA LEU A 22 -0.21 -3.57 3.24
C LEU A 22 0.54 -3.33 1.92
N LEU A 23 -0.17 -2.92 0.89
CA LEU A 23 0.40 -2.54 -0.40
C LEU A 23 0.36 -1.02 -0.55
N VAL A 24 1.53 -0.41 -0.66
CA VAL A 24 1.69 1.02 -0.86
C VAL A 24 2.02 1.28 -2.33
N VAL A 25 1.05 1.84 -3.06
CA VAL A 25 1.11 2.08 -4.50
C VAL A 25 1.52 3.53 -4.81
N GLY A 26 2.67 3.69 -5.45
CA GLY A 26 3.09 4.99 -5.98
C GLY A 26 4.56 5.05 -6.34
N GLY A 27 4.97 6.15 -6.96
CA GLY A 27 6.33 6.29 -7.49
C GLY A 27 7.42 6.08 -6.44
N LEU A 28 8.47 5.32 -6.80
CA LEU A 28 9.61 5.03 -5.91
C LEU A 28 10.35 6.30 -5.45
N ASN A 29 10.35 7.34 -6.30
CA ASN A 29 10.97 8.64 -5.98
C ASN A 29 10.09 9.56 -5.12
N SER A 30 8.87 9.15 -4.77
CA SER A 30 8.00 9.98 -3.93
C SER A 30 8.34 9.83 -2.45
N SER A 31 8.87 10.92 -1.87
CA SER A 31 9.17 10.99 -0.43
C SER A 31 7.93 10.71 0.44
N ASN A 32 6.74 11.10 -0.02
CA ASN A 32 5.49 10.83 0.70
C ASN A 32 5.17 9.33 0.71
N THR A 33 5.26 8.66 -0.44
CA THR A 33 4.98 7.21 -0.57
C THR A 33 5.97 6.39 0.25
N LYS A 34 7.26 6.72 0.18
CA LYS A 34 8.30 6.06 1.00
C LYS A 34 8.00 6.19 2.49
N ARG A 35 7.56 7.38 2.94
CA ARG A 35 7.19 7.58 4.36
C ARG A 35 5.98 6.75 4.79
N LEU A 36 4.98 6.59 3.93
CA LEU A 36 3.81 5.75 4.22
C LEU A 36 4.21 4.26 4.32
N HIS A 37 5.06 3.79 3.42
CA HIS A 37 5.61 2.44 3.44
C HIS A 37 6.37 2.15 4.74
N GLU A 38 7.29 3.04 5.12
CA GLU A 38 8.06 2.91 6.36
C GLU A 38 7.15 2.84 7.59
N ILE A 39 6.07 3.62 7.65
CA ILE A 39 5.11 3.58 8.76
C ILE A 39 4.32 2.27 8.77
N GLY A 40 3.83 1.83 7.61
CA GLY A 40 3.10 0.57 7.51
C GLY A 40 3.94 -0.62 7.94
N LYS A 41 5.21 -0.65 7.51
CA LYS A 41 6.18 -1.72 7.79
C LYS A 41 6.49 -1.89 9.28
N MET A 42 6.28 -0.86 10.10
CA MET A 42 6.43 -0.95 11.56
C MET A 42 5.33 -1.78 12.24
N TYR A 43 4.20 -2.03 11.57
CA TYR A 43 3.02 -2.67 12.18
C TYR A 43 2.57 -3.95 11.45
N THR A 44 2.82 -4.07 10.15
CA THR A 44 2.44 -5.23 9.35
C THR A 44 3.39 -5.40 8.16
N THR A 45 3.27 -6.51 7.44
CA THR A 45 4.02 -6.72 6.20
C THR A 45 3.60 -5.67 5.17
N ALA A 46 4.51 -4.76 4.83
CA ALA A 46 4.25 -3.70 3.89
C ALA A 46 5.18 -3.76 2.67
N TYR A 47 4.61 -3.71 1.47
CA TYR A 47 5.37 -3.65 0.21
C TYR A 47 5.08 -2.34 -0.52
N HIS A 48 6.13 -1.74 -1.08
CA HIS A 48 6.02 -0.58 -1.95
C HIS A 48 6.07 -1.07 -3.40
N ILE A 49 5.02 -0.79 -4.16
CA ILE A 49 4.87 -1.14 -5.58
C ILE A 49 4.51 0.08 -6.41
N GLU A 50 4.88 0.09 -7.69
CA GLU A 50 4.42 1.13 -8.64
C GLU A 50 3.21 0.66 -9.44
N THR A 51 3.15 -0.64 -9.76
CA THR A 51 2.11 -1.23 -10.62
C THR A 51 1.65 -2.60 -10.13
N GLU A 52 0.62 -3.15 -10.78
CA GLU A 52 0.16 -4.52 -10.53
C GLU A 52 1.21 -5.60 -10.83
N ARG A 53 2.22 -5.26 -11.65
CA ARG A 53 3.27 -6.21 -12.09
C ARG A 53 4.30 -6.49 -11.00
N ASP A 54 4.47 -5.56 -10.09
CA ASP A 54 5.38 -5.69 -8.95
C ASP A 54 4.81 -6.63 -7.88
N ILE A 55 3.52 -6.96 -7.95
CA ILE A 55 2.82 -7.81 -7.00
C ILE A 55 3.26 -9.27 -7.17
N ARG A 56 3.81 -9.85 -6.10
CA ARG A 56 4.19 -11.27 -6.09
C ARG A 56 3.12 -12.13 -5.43
N PRO A 57 2.73 -13.28 -6.04
CA PRO A 57 1.76 -14.22 -5.47
C PRO A 57 2.13 -14.71 -4.06
N GLU A 58 3.43 -14.88 -3.81
CA GLU A 58 3.95 -15.34 -2.53
C GLU A 58 3.54 -14.44 -1.34
N TRP A 59 3.29 -13.15 -1.58
CA TRP A 59 2.90 -12.20 -0.53
C TRP A 59 1.50 -12.44 0.02
N PHE A 60 0.64 -13.14 -0.72
CA PHE A 60 -0.75 -13.39 -0.34
C PHE A 60 -0.92 -14.73 0.40
N ARG A 61 0.15 -15.51 0.53
CA ARG A 61 0.10 -16.82 1.19
C ARG A 61 -0.23 -16.65 2.68
N GLY A 62 -1.44 -17.06 3.07
CA GLY A 62 -1.90 -16.97 4.46
C GLY A 62 -2.41 -15.58 4.86
N VAL A 63 -2.53 -14.64 3.92
CA VAL A 63 -3.04 -13.28 4.13
C VAL A 63 -4.55 -13.28 3.93
N LYS A 64 -5.32 -12.84 4.93
CA LYS A 64 -6.78 -12.76 4.83
C LYS A 64 -7.24 -11.36 4.43
N VAL A 65 -6.57 -10.34 4.96
CA VAL A 65 -6.93 -8.95 4.74
C VAL A 65 -5.76 -8.18 4.12
N VAL A 66 -5.98 -7.67 2.92
CA VAL A 66 -5.02 -6.83 2.19
C VAL A 66 -5.48 -5.38 2.24
N GLY A 67 -4.65 -4.50 2.81
CA GLY A 67 -4.83 -3.05 2.77
C GLY A 67 -4.09 -2.45 1.57
N ILE A 68 -4.76 -1.63 0.78
CA ILE A 68 -4.15 -0.91 -0.35
C ILE A 68 -4.14 0.59 -0.02
N VAL A 69 -2.99 1.21 -0.16
CA VAL A 69 -2.77 2.64 0.09
C VAL A 69 -2.10 3.23 -1.12
N SER A 70 -2.56 4.40 -1.59
CA SER A 70 -1.96 5.09 -2.72
C SER A 70 -1.49 6.50 -2.39
N GLY A 71 -0.41 6.91 -3.05
CA GLY A 71 0.01 8.30 -3.09
C GLY A 71 -0.99 9.19 -3.83
N THR A 72 -0.95 10.49 -3.57
CA THR A 72 -1.85 11.48 -4.20
C THR A 72 -1.70 11.56 -5.71
N SER A 73 -0.51 11.19 -6.22
CA SER A 73 -0.14 11.30 -7.63
C SER A 73 -0.36 9.99 -8.41
N THR A 74 -0.90 8.94 -7.79
CA THR A 74 -1.11 7.65 -8.45
C THR A 74 -2.49 7.62 -9.11
N PRO A 75 -2.59 7.42 -10.44
CA PRO A 75 -3.88 7.42 -11.13
C PRO A 75 -4.76 6.23 -10.76
N MET A 76 -6.07 6.46 -10.68
CA MET A 76 -7.07 5.47 -10.25
C MET A 76 -7.01 4.16 -11.04
N ARG A 77 -6.73 4.22 -12.35
CA ARG A 77 -6.53 3.04 -13.21
C ARG A 77 -5.52 2.04 -12.67
N ILE A 78 -4.44 2.52 -12.04
CA ILE A 78 -3.40 1.65 -11.47
C ILE A 78 -3.91 1.00 -10.19
N ILE A 79 -4.64 1.76 -9.38
CA ILE A 79 -5.26 1.25 -8.15
C ILE A 79 -6.28 0.16 -8.48
N GLU A 80 -7.09 0.35 -9.52
CA GLU A 80 -8.03 -0.67 -9.98
C GLU A 80 -7.34 -1.95 -10.46
N LYS A 81 -6.25 -1.83 -11.22
CA LYS A 81 -5.46 -2.99 -11.65
C LYS A 81 -4.82 -3.73 -10.48
N VAL A 82 -4.21 -3.00 -9.54
CA VAL A 82 -3.65 -3.56 -8.30
C VAL A 82 -4.73 -4.28 -7.50
N LYS A 83 -5.90 -3.66 -7.33
CA LYS A 83 -7.04 -4.26 -6.64
C LYS A 83 -7.49 -5.55 -7.34
N LYS A 84 -7.67 -5.52 -8.66
CA LYS A 84 -8.04 -6.71 -9.44
C LYS A 84 -7.02 -7.82 -9.26
N ARG A 85 -5.72 -7.47 -9.33
CA ARG A 85 -4.64 -8.45 -9.15
C ARG A 85 -4.61 -9.06 -7.75
N CYS A 86 -4.90 -8.26 -6.71
CA CYS A 86 -5.03 -8.78 -5.34
C CYS A 86 -6.17 -9.79 -5.23
N LEU A 87 -7.31 -9.51 -5.86
CA LEU A 87 -8.47 -10.42 -5.86
C LEU A 87 -8.20 -11.73 -6.63
N GLU A 88 -7.31 -11.72 -7.61
CA GLU A 88 -6.89 -12.94 -8.32
C GLU A 88 -5.92 -13.82 -7.50
N LEU A 89 -5.28 -13.24 -6.48
CA LEU A 89 -4.23 -13.90 -5.68
C LEU A 89 -4.68 -14.26 -4.27
N GLN A 90 -5.87 -13.82 -3.86
CA GLN A 90 -6.55 -14.24 -2.63
C GLN A 90 -7.39 -15.49 -2.88
#